data_AF-A0A9D4PPP9-F1
#
_entry.id   AF-A0A9D4PPP9-F1
#
_cell.length_a   1.000
_cell.length_b   1.000
_cell.length_c   1.000
_cell.angle_alpha   90.00
_cell.angle_beta   90.00
_cell.angle_gamma   90.00
#
_symmetry.space_group_name_H-M   'P 1'
#
loop_
_entity.id
_entity.type
_entity.pdbx_description
1 polymer ?
#
loop_
_entity_poly.entity_id
_entity_poly.type
_entity_poly.pdbx_seq_one_letter_code
_entity_poly.pdbx_strand_id
1 'polypeptide(L)'
;MGLQGIDVLQNPQMYVLGAHLLCGQLQLGLSRGQTKLCHLYEDHMPHVGRGARMGIGECQHQFRHRRWNCSTVADTSGMTAVAAASLGGLFGTWTAHPCGERITTRIGLSLSIGGKRRVHISREVGPLLGCLDSDGRVSSREAAFAHAVAAAGVVHAVSRACRDGQLGSCGCSSELRPDNLHRDWIWGGCGDNVAYGYRFTEGFVDVREREQNHPRGSLSQGRKLMNLHNNEAGRRAVIRKMRLTCKCHGVSGSCSLVTCWKQLAPFREVGDHLKDKYDSATEVKLNRRGKLQVRHRKFNVPTLEDLVYLHESPDYCVYNETLGSLGTTGRRCNKTSSSTDGCGLMCCGRGYNSHKLKLRERCKCKFHWCCYVECKTCVSVIDAQTCK
;
A
#
# COMPACT_ATOMS: atom_id res chain seq x y z
N MET A 1 32.01 -33.07 -20.33
CA MET A 1 32.04 -32.97 -18.86
C MET A 1 31.66 -31.52 -18.50
N GLY A 2 30.42 -31.12 -18.22
CA GLY A 2 29.26 -31.81 -17.67
C GLY A 2 29.10 -31.45 -16.18
N LEU A 3 28.62 -30.24 -15.86
CA LEU A 3 28.23 -29.87 -14.49
C LEU A 3 26.75 -29.51 -14.47
N GLN A 4 25.95 -30.50 -14.06
CA GLN A 4 24.58 -30.38 -13.53
C GLN A 4 24.68 -29.66 -12.16
N GLY A 5 23.79 -28.76 -11.74
CA GLY A 5 22.35 -28.95 -11.68
C GLY A 5 22.01 -29.87 -10.49
N ILE A 6 22.12 -29.39 -9.25
CA ILE A 6 21.76 -30.15 -8.04
C ILE A 6 20.89 -29.29 -7.12
N ASP A 7 19.59 -29.63 -7.13
CA ASP A 7 18.59 -29.67 -6.07
C ASP A 7 18.51 -28.57 -5.00
N VAL A 8 17.61 -27.61 -5.26
CA VAL A 8 17.08 -26.64 -4.28
C VAL A 8 15.86 -27.19 -3.51
N LEU A 9 15.57 -28.49 -3.59
CA LEU A 9 14.33 -29.09 -3.07
C LEU A 9 14.47 -30.00 -1.83
N GLN A 10 15.57 -29.89 -1.05
CA GLN A 10 15.82 -30.89 0.00
C GLN A 10 16.26 -30.39 1.38
N ASN A 11 16.19 -29.09 1.69
CA ASN A 11 16.59 -28.65 3.04
C ASN A 11 15.68 -27.56 3.67
N PRO A 12 14.73 -27.95 4.55
CA PRO A 12 13.89 -27.02 5.30
C PRO A 12 14.69 -26.12 6.26
N GLN A 13 15.89 -26.53 6.72
CA GLN A 13 16.66 -25.79 7.71
C GLN A 13 17.38 -24.55 7.16
N MET A 14 17.63 -24.50 5.84
CA MET A 14 18.17 -23.31 5.17
C MET A 14 17.13 -22.20 4.97
N TYR A 15 15.83 -22.54 5.01
CA TYR A 15 14.73 -21.56 4.99
C TYR A 15 14.61 -20.83 6.34
N VAL A 16 14.83 -21.56 7.45
CA VAL A 16 14.69 -21.08 8.83
C VAL A 16 15.76 -20.05 9.22
N LEU A 17 17.00 -20.19 8.73
CA LEU A 17 18.08 -19.24 9.03
C LEU A 17 17.92 -17.91 8.27
N GLY A 18 17.40 -17.93 7.04
CA GLY A 18 17.16 -16.72 6.26
C GLY A 18 15.95 -15.91 6.72
N ALA A 19 14.98 -16.57 7.33
CA ALA A 19 13.70 -15.96 7.62
C ALA A 19 13.59 -15.41 9.07
N HIS A 20 14.35 -15.97 10.02
CA HIS A 20 14.58 -15.32 11.33
C HIS A 20 15.25 -13.94 11.18
N LEU A 21 16.12 -13.76 10.17
CA LEU A 21 16.70 -12.46 9.83
C LEU A 21 15.66 -11.48 9.24
N LEU A 22 14.68 -11.96 8.47
CA LEU A 22 13.65 -11.11 7.84
C LEU A 22 12.82 -10.38 8.89
N CYS A 23 12.21 -11.08 9.85
CA CYS A 23 11.36 -10.43 10.86
C CYS A 23 12.16 -9.54 11.84
N GLY A 24 13.43 -9.89 12.11
CA GLY A 24 14.34 -9.06 12.92
C GLY A 24 14.75 -7.76 12.23
N GLN A 25 15.02 -7.79 10.93
CA GLN A 25 15.34 -6.58 10.13
C GLN A 25 14.11 -5.68 9.90
N LEU A 26 12.91 -6.24 9.99
CA LEU A 26 11.63 -5.53 9.84
C LEU A 26 11.16 -4.75 11.08
N GLN A 27 11.91 -4.84 12.20
CA GLN A 27 11.51 -4.27 13.48
C GLN A 27 11.29 -2.75 13.46
N LEU A 28 11.93 -2.00 12.55
CA LEU A 28 11.70 -0.55 12.44
C LEU A 28 10.34 -0.19 11.82
N GLY A 29 9.64 -1.12 11.16
CA GLY A 29 8.38 -0.84 10.46
C GLY A 29 7.15 -1.62 10.95
N LEU A 30 7.32 -2.72 11.70
CA LEU A 30 6.22 -3.55 12.20
C LEU A 30 5.81 -3.18 13.63
N SER A 31 4.50 -3.25 13.94
CA SER A 31 4.02 -3.17 15.33
C SER A 31 4.46 -4.39 16.14
N ARG A 32 4.41 -4.31 17.48
CA ARG A 32 4.75 -5.45 18.36
C ARG A 32 3.96 -6.72 18.01
N GLY A 33 2.68 -6.58 17.69
CA GLY A 33 1.82 -7.69 17.28
C GLY A 33 2.14 -8.18 15.88
N GLN A 34 2.44 -7.27 14.95
CA GLN A 34 2.89 -7.66 13.61
C GLN A 34 4.21 -8.43 13.66
N THR A 35 5.15 -8.06 14.54
CA THR A 35 6.40 -8.80 14.72
C THR A 35 6.16 -10.22 15.23
N LYS A 36 5.24 -10.41 16.18
CA LYS A 36 4.86 -11.75 16.65
C LYS A 36 4.24 -12.59 15.54
N LEU A 37 3.33 -11.99 14.75
CA LEU A 37 2.72 -12.67 13.61
C LEU A 37 3.71 -12.93 12.48
N CYS A 38 4.71 -12.08 12.29
CA CYS A 38 5.79 -12.27 11.32
C CYS A 38 6.56 -13.55 11.62
N HIS A 39 6.94 -13.76 12.89
CA HIS A 39 7.61 -14.99 13.30
C HIS A 39 6.72 -16.24 13.20
N LEU A 40 5.40 -16.10 13.39
CA LEU A 40 4.46 -17.22 13.28
C LEU A 40 4.14 -17.59 11.83
N TYR A 41 4.09 -16.61 10.94
CA TYR A 41 3.71 -16.74 9.53
C TYR A 41 4.85 -16.31 8.61
N GLU A 42 6.03 -16.85 8.89
CA GLU A 42 7.27 -16.49 8.24
C GLU A 42 7.24 -16.71 6.73
N ASP A 43 6.67 -17.84 6.28
CA ASP A 43 6.43 -18.19 4.88
C ASP A 43 5.43 -17.24 4.17
N HIS A 44 4.61 -16.48 4.92
CA HIS A 44 3.66 -15.53 4.35
C HIS A 44 4.30 -14.19 4.02
N MET A 45 5.37 -13.81 4.71
CA MET A 45 5.94 -12.45 4.66
C MET A 45 6.38 -12.02 3.25
N PRO A 46 6.98 -12.87 2.41
CA PRO A 46 7.28 -12.50 1.01
C PRO A 46 6.03 -12.13 0.20
N HIS A 47 4.89 -12.78 0.49
CA HIS A 47 3.61 -12.50 -0.17
C HIS A 47 2.92 -11.27 0.40
N VAL A 48 3.07 -11.00 1.70
CA VAL A 48 2.67 -9.74 2.32
C VAL A 48 3.43 -8.56 1.68
N GLY A 49 4.75 -8.67 1.56
CA GLY A 49 5.59 -7.65 0.92
C GLY A 49 5.28 -7.46 -0.57
N ARG A 50 4.93 -8.54 -1.29
CA ARG A 50 4.43 -8.46 -2.67
C ARG A 50 3.08 -7.74 -2.74
N GLY A 51 2.15 -8.08 -1.84
CA GLY A 51 0.83 -7.46 -1.76
C GLY A 51 0.90 -5.97 -1.44
N ALA A 52 1.77 -5.57 -0.51
CA ALA A 52 2.07 -4.18 -0.21
C ALA A 52 2.54 -3.40 -1.44
N ARG A 53 3.52 -3.94 -2.18
CA ARG A 53 4.02 -3.32 -3.42
C ARG A 53 2.95 -3.23 -4.50
N MET A 54 2.12 -4.26 -4.62
CA MET A 54 0.99 -4.26 -5.56
C MET A 54 0.00 -3.14 -5.22
N GLY A 55 -0.33 -2.97 -3.93
CA GLY A 55 -1.19 -1.89 -3.45
C GLY A 55 -0.63 -0.50 -3.73
N ILE A 56 0.65 -0.26 -3.40
CA ILE A 56 1.31 1.04 -3.64
C ILE A 56 1.43 1.33 -5.14
N GLY A 57 1.85 0.35 -5.94
CA GLY A 57 1.98 0.52 -7.38
C GLY A 57 0.64 0.85 -8.04
N GLU A 58 -0.45 0.23 -7.59
CA GLU A 58 -1.79 0.56 -8.07
C GLU A 58 -2.27 1.92 -7.58
N CYS A 59 -1.96 2.30 -6.33
CA CYS A 59 -2.26 3.63 -5.82
C CYS A 59 -1.55 4.73 -6.63
N GLN A 60 -0.27 4.56 -6.92
CA GLN A 60 0.49 5.45 -7.80
C GLN A 60 -0.11 5.48 -9.20
N HIS A 61 -0.59 4.34 -9.72
CA HIS A 61 -1.27 4.28 -11.00
C HIS A 61 -2.55 5.12 -11.02
N GLN A 62 -3.44 4.93 -10.04
CA GLN A 62 -4.74 5.63 -9.93
C GLN A 62 -4.56 7.14 -9.76
N PHE A 63 -3.49 7.57 -9.06
CA PHE A 63 -3.26 8.97 -8.72
C PHE A 63 -2.13 9.66 -9.50
N ARG A 64 -1.58 9.01 -10.55
CA ARG A 64 -0.45 9.53 -11.35
C ARG A 64 -0.65 10.94 -11.92
N HIS A 65 -1.90 11.31 -12.18
CA HIS A 65 -2.32 12.59 -12.76
C HIS A 65 -3.02 13.52 -11.74
N ARG A 66 -2.91 13.25 -10.44
CA ARG A 66 -3.49 14.06 -9.35
C ARG A 66 -2.37 14.71 -8.55
N ARG A 67 -2.64 15.82 -7.86
CA ARG A 67 -1.63 16.60 -7.09
C ARG A 67 -0.98 15.77 -5.99
N TRP A 68 -1.78 14.95 -5.29
CA TRP A 68 -1.29 13.83 -4.52
C TRP A 68 -1.19 12.61 -5.44
N ASN A 69 -0.01 12.00 -5.55
CA ASN A 69 0.30 10.89 -6.46
C ASN A 69 0.69 9.60 -5.73
N CYS A 70 0.34 9.49 -4.44
CA CYS A 70 0.63 8.33 -3.61
C CYS A 70 2.13 8.03 -3.35
N SER A 71 3.04 8.99 -3.59
CA SER A 71 4.48 8.79 -3.32
C SER A 71 4.83 8.77 -1.83
N THR A 72 4.01 9.40 -0.97
CA THR A 72 4.24 9.50 0.48
C THR A 72 3.59 8.39 1.29
N VAL A 73 2.80 7.51 0.65
CA VAL A 73 2.19 6.32 1.28
C VAL A 73 3.24 5.25 1.61
N ALA A 74 4.47 5.45 1.13
CA ALA A 74 5.61 4.61 1.42
C ALA A 74 6.02 4.57 2.90
N ASP A 75 5.44 5.35 3.82
CA ASP A 75 5.76 5.28 5.26
C ASP A 75 4.53 5.10 6.16
N THR A 76 3.33 4.90 5.60
CA THR A 76 2.06 5.04 6.36
C THR A 76 1.56 3.76 7.02
N SER A 77 1.89 2.60 6.47
CA SER A 77 1.30 1.32 6.91
C SER A 77 2.31 0.33 7.52
N GLY A 78 3.59 0.70 7.66
CA GLY A 78 4.67 -0.24 8.03
C GLY A 78 4.99 -1.29 6.95
N MET A 79 4.17 -1.32 5.89
CA MET A 79 4.21 -2.28 4.79
C MET A 79 5.43 -2.12 3.87
N THR A 80 6.09 -0.96 3.92
CA THR A 80 7.31 -0.69 3.14
C THR A 80 8.56 -1.28 3.74
N ALA A 81 8.67 -1.38 5.07
CA ALA A 81 9.71 -2.21 5.66
C ALA A 81 9.60 -3.65 5.10
N VAL A 82 8.38 -4.20 5.07
CA VAL A 82 8.09 -5.54 4.51
C VAL A 82 8.43 -5.63 3.02
N ALA A 83 8.08 -4.60 2.23
CA ALA A 83 8.41 -4.51 0.81
C ALA A 83 9.92 -4.38 0.53
N ALA A 84 10.65 -3.63 1.35
CA ALA A 84 12.08 -3.36 1.22
C ALA A 84 12.94 -4.56 1.63
N ALA A 85 12.58 -5.25 2.71
CA ALA A 85 13.27 -6.48 3.14
C ALA A 85 13.09 -7.64 2.16
N SER A 86 11.97 -7.68 1.43
CA SER A 86 11.68 -8.70 0.41
C SER A 86 12.50 -8.55 -0.89
N LEU A 87 13.31 -7.50 -1.02
CA LEU A 87 14.00 -7.14 -2.27
C LEU A 87 15.51 -7.43 -2.30
N GLY A 88 16.10 -8.02 -1.26
CA GLY A 88 17.52 -8.44 -1.32
C GLY A 88 18.45 -7.37 -1.91
N GLY A 89 18.63 -6.24 -1.21
CA GLY A 89 19.81 -5.39 -1.37
C GLY A 89 20.01 -4.65 -2.71
N LEU A 90 19.00 -3.98 -3.28
CA LEU A 90 19.19 -3.13 -4.47
C LEU A 90 18.69 -1.68 -4.36
N PHE A 91 18.23 -1.23 -3.19
CA PHE A 91 17.99 0.20 -2.95
C PHE A 91 18.90 0.67 -1.81
N GLY A 92 19.72 1.69 -2.08
CA GLY A 92 20.65 2.28 -1.14
C GLY A 92 20.01 2.60 0.20
N THR A 93 20.80 2.47 1.25
CA THR A 93 20.44 2.67 2.65
C THR A 93 19.73 4.01 2.85
N TRP A 94 18.41 3.97 3.09
CA TRP A 94 17.72 5.08 3.75
C TRP A 94 17.94 4.91 5.24
N THR A 95 18.73 5.79 5.85
CA THR A 95 18.85 5.87 7.30
C THR A 95 17.54 6.40 7.87
N ALA A 96 16.72 5.52 8.43
CA ALA A 96 15.63 5.90 9.31
C ALA A 96 16.23 6.49 10.60
N HIS A 97 15.95 7.76 10.88
CA HIS A 97 16.22 8.33 12.21
C HIS A 97 15.07 7.96 13.16
N PRO A 98 15.34 7.35 14.33
CA PRO A 98 14.30 7.06 15.30
C PRO A 98 13.81 8.35 15.97
N CYS A 99 12.49 8.50 16.04
CA CYS A 99 11.86 9.48 16.90
C CYS A 99 11.81 8.91 18.33
N GLY A 100 12.58 9.49 19.24
CA GLY A 100 12.45 9.27 20.68
C GLY A 100 13.47 8.33 21.32
N GLU A 101 14.73 8.80 21.44
CA GLU A 101 15.55 8.48 22.61
C GLU A 101 15.85 9.76 23.39
N ARG A 102 15.75 9.66 24.71
CA ARG A 102 16.11 10.73 25.64
C ARG A 102 17.63 10.83 25.68
N ILE A 103 18.25 11.57 24.76
CA ILE A 103 19.66 11.93 24.88
C ILE A 103 19.76 13.06 25.91
N THR A 104 19.99 12.70 27.17
CA THR A 104 20.55 13.65 28.13
C THR A 104 22.04 13.82 27.83
N THR A 105 22.39 14.66 26.86
CA THR A 105 23.77 15.17 26.79
C THR A 105 23.96 16.15 27.94
N ARG A 106 24.52 15.67 29.05
CA ARG A 106 25.18 16.54 30.03
C ARG A 106 26.40 17.16 29.34
N ILE A 107 26.26 18.33 28.74
CA ILE A 107 27.42 19.16 28.43
C ILE A 107 27.81 19.85 29.74
N GLY A 108 28.64 19.16 30.53
CA GLY A 108 29.32 19.76 31.67
C GLY A 108 30.54 20.53 31.17
N LEU A 109 30.40 21.84 30.94
CA LEU A 109 31.54 22.74 30.85
C LEU A 109 31.95 23.13 32.26
N SER A 110 32.96 22.44 32.81
CA SER A 110 33.65 22.87 34.03
C SER A 110 34.73 23.89 33.66
N LEU A 111 34.43 25.17 33.80
CA LEU A 111 35.47 26.20 33.89
C LEU A 111 35.83 26.40 35.36
N SER A 112 37.06 26.08 35.74
CA SER A 112 37.61 26.41 37.06
C SER A 112 38.44 27.68 36.94
N ILE A 113 37.94 28.79 37.46
CA ILE A 113 38.73 29.99 37.74
C ILE A 113 38.46 30.36 39.20
N GLY A 114 39.55 30.45 39.98
CA GLY A 114 39.68 31.21 41.22
C GLY A 114 38.49 31.18 42.18
N GLY A 115 38.59 30.37 43.23
CA GLY A 115 37.51 30.09 44.17
C GLY A 115 36.62 31.26 44.55
N LYS A 116 35.31 31.14 44.22
CA LYS A 116 34.15 31.67 44.95
C LYS A 116 32.86 31.20 44.27
N ARG A 117 31.97 30.59 45.08
CA ARG A 117 30.55 30.23 44.88
C ARG A 117 30.11 29.63 43.52
N ARG A 118 29.68 28.37 43.58
CA ARG A 118 28.93 27.63 42.55
C ARG A 118 27.53 28.22 42.40
N VAL A 119 27.24 28.92 41.31
CA VAL A 119 25.88 29.36 40.95
C VAL A 119 25.30 28.36 39.96
N HIS A 120 24.27 27.62 40.37
CA HIS A 120 23.44 26.84 39.46
C HIS A 120 22.41 27.77 38.81
N ILE A 121 22.61 28.10 37.53
CA ILE A 121 21.56 28.72 36.72
C ILE A 121 20.82 27.59 36.01
N SER A 122 19.75 27.11 36.63
CA SER A 122 18.75 26.28 35.96
C SER A 122 17.86 27.22 35.16
N ARG A 123 18.16 27.40 33.87
CA ARG A 123 17.17 27.96 32.94
C ARG A 123 16.22 26.82 32.57
N GLU A 124 15.04 26.81 33.18
CA GLU A 124 13.90 26.12 32.58
C GLU A 124 13.53 26.86 31.29
N VAL A 125 14.03 26.36 30.17
CA VAL A 125 13.38 26.62 28.89
C VAL A 125 12.29 25.56 28.79
N GLY A 126 11.11 25.88 29.31
CA GLY A 126 9.94 25.05 29.09
C GLY A 126 9.74 24.84 27.58
N PRO A 127 9.45 23.62 27.11
CA PRO A 127 9.18 23.41 25.70
C PRO A 127 7.88 24.12 25.32
N LEU A 128 8.02 25.21 24.55
CA LEU A 128 6.95 25.83 23.76
C LEU A 128 6.59 25.00 22.51
N LEU A 129 6.75 23.68 22.56
CA LEU A 129 6.23 22.75 21.58
C LEU A 129 5.43 21.71 22.34
N GLY A 130 4.11 21.88 22.34
CA GLY A 130 3.20 20.83 22.74
C GLY A 130 3.52 19.57 21.95
N CYS A 131 3.45 18.42 22.62
CA CYS A 131 3.54 17.11 21.99
C CYS A 131 2.55 17.04 20.82
N LEU A 132 3.03 17.26 19.61
CA LEU A 132 2.32 16.96 18.38
C LEU A 132 2.25 15.44 18.30
N ASP A 133 1.02 14.91 18.21
CA ASP A 133 0.71 13.51 17.96
C ASP A 133 1.62 12.99 16.82
N SER A 134 2.44 11.99 17.10
CA SER A 134 3.69 11.62 16.41
C SER A 134 3.54 11.11 14.96
N ASP A 135 2.41 11.37 14.31
CA ASP A 135 2.19 10.99 12.91
C ASP A 135 1.91 12.19 12.00
N GLY A 136 1.51 13.38 12.47
CA GLY A 136 1.26 14.58 11.62
C GLY A 136 0.23 14.43 10.47
N ARG A 137 -0.21 13.20 10.19
CA ARG A 137 -0.88 12.80 8.97
C ARG A 137 -2.38 13.04 9.07
N VAL A 138 -2.89 13.68 8.02
CA VAL A 138 -4.29 14.01 7.88
C VAL A 138 -5.07 12.73 7.59
N SER A 139 -6.14 12.49 8.36
CA SER A 139 -7.11 11.42 8.09
C SER A 139 -8.03 11.80 6.93
N SER A 140 -7.40 11.98 5.76
CA SER A 140 -8.01 12.46 4.52
C SER A 140 -8.58 11.32 3.67
N ARG A 141 -9.24 11.71 2.57
CA ARG A 141 -9.76 10.78 1.57
C ARG A 141 -8.66 9.92 0.95
N GLU A 142 -7.47 10.50 0.75
CA GLU A 142 -6.29 9.82 0.21
C GLU A 142 -5.78 8.75 1.18
N ALA A 143 -5.75 9.06 2.49
CA ALA A 143 -5.40 8.09 3.51
C ALA A 143 -6.39 6.92 3.52
N ALA A 144 -7.70 7.19 3.39
CA ALA A 144 -8.72 6.14 3.31
C ALA A 144 -8.47 5.16 2.15
N PHE A 145 -8.19 5.69 0.95
CA PHE A 145 -7.85 4.87 -0.21
C PHE A 145 -6.55 4.08 0.01
N ALA A 146 -5.51 4.70 0.56
CA ALA A 146 -4.22 4.07 0.83
C ALA A 146 -4.35 2.85 1.75
N HIS A 147 -5.14 2.97 2.83
CA HIS A 147 -5.44 1.86 3.74
C HIS A 147 -6.19 0.72 3.02
N ALA A 148 -7.23 1.07 2.25
CA ALA A 148 -8.03 0.09 1.52
C ALA A 148 -7.22 -0.68 0.48
N VAL A 149 -6.46 0.03 -0.36
CA VAL A 149 -5.68 -0.61 -1.44
C VAL A 149 -4.51 -1.43 -0.90
N ALA A 150 -3.92 -1.03 0.23
CA ALA A 150 -2.89 -1.81 0.91
C ALA A 150 -3.45 -3.13 1.45
N ALA A 151 -4.58 -3.10 2.17
CA ALA A 151 -5.25 -4.30 2.65
C ALA A 151 -5.67 -5.20 1.49
N ALA A 152 -6.26 -4.63 0.44
CA ALA A 152 -6.63 -5.36 -0.78
C ALA A 152 -5.44 -6.05 -1.43
N GLY A 153 -4.29 -5.39 -1.51
CA GLY A 153 -3.06 -5.93 -2.07
C GLY A 153 -2.56 -7.16 -1.32
N VAL A 154 -2.60 -7.13 0.03
CA VAL A 154 -2.21 -8.29 0.86
C VAL A 154 -3.18 -9.45 0.67
N VAL A 155 -4.51 -9.22 0.68
CA VAL A 155 -5.49 -10.28 0.39
C VAL A 155 -5.20 -10.91 -0.98
N HIS A 156 -4.98 -10.09 -2.01
CA HIS A 156 -4.77 -10.56 -3.38
C HIS A 156 -3.52 -11.45 -3.49
N ALA A 157 -2.38 -11.00 -2.94
CA ALA A 157 -1.13 -11.72 -3.02
C ALA A 157 -1.14 -13.03 -2.21
N VAL A 158 -1.65 -13.02 -0.98
CA VAL A 158 -1.70 -14.21 -0.11
C VAL A 158 -2.67 -15.26 -0.67
N SER A 159 -3.84 -14.85 -1.13
CA SER A 159 -4.84 -15.76 -1.70
C SER A 159 -4.32 -16.50 -2.94
N ARG A 160 -3.52 -15.80 -3.75
CA ARG A 160 -2.86 -16.39 -4.92
C ARG A 160 -1.73 -17.34 -4.53
N ALA A 161 -0.94 -16.99 -3.52
CA ALA A 161 0.10 -17.86 -2.99
C ALA A 161 -0.45 -19.19 -2.47
N CYS A 162 -1.62 -19.17 -1.81
CA CYS A 162 -2.34 -20.38 -1.41
C CYS A 162 -2.70 -21.28 -2.61
N ARG A 163 -3.25 -20.69 -3.68
CA ARG A 163 -3.60 -21.44 -4.90
C ARG A 163 -2.37 -22.05 -5.58
N ASP A 164 -1.28 -21.30 -5.60
CA ASP A 164 -0.04 -21.70 -6.26
C ASP A 164 0.77 -22.70 -5.40
N GLY A 165 0.27 -23.10 -4.22
CA GLY A 165 0.94 -24.07 -3.33
C GLY A 165 2.21 -23.54 -2.66
N GLN A 166 2.35 -22.21 -2.56
CA GLN A 166 3.55 -21.55 -2.01
C GLN A 166 3.51 -21.41 -0.49
N LEU A 167 2.37 -21.70 0.15
CA LEU A 167 2.15 -21.59 1.59
C LEU A 167 1.75 -22.96 2.15
N GLY A 168 2.35 -23.39 3.26
CA GLY A 168 2.03 -24.69 3.86
C GLY A 168 0.70 -24.70 4.64
N SER A 169 0.22 -23.51 5.02
CA SER A 169 -0.97 -23.30 5.87
C SER A 169 -2.31 -23.30 5.09
N CYS A 170 -2.26 -23.25 3.76
CA CYS A 170 -3.44 -23.13 2.92
C CYS A 170 -3.23 -23.79 1.54
N GLY A 171 -4.32 -24.08 0.86
CA GLY A 171 -4.31 -24.58 -0.52
C GLY A 171 -5.37 -23.88 -1.38
N CYS A 172 -5.86 -24.58 -2.39
CA CYS A 172 -6.94 -24.10 -3.26
C CYS A 172 -8.19 -23.69 -2.45
N SER A 173 -8.99 -22.79 -3.03
CA SER A 173 -10.26 -22.38 -2.45
C SER A 173 -11.20 -23.57 -2.22
N SER A 174 -11.84 -23.60 -1.04
CA SER A 174 -12.90 -24.54 -0.68
C SER A 174 -14.31 -23.92 -0.81
N GLU A 175 -14.45 -22.89 -1.65
CA GLU A 175 -15.72 -22.18 -1.86
C GLU A 175 -16.79 -23.12 -2.45
N LEU A 176 -18.03 -22.95 -1.99
CA LEU A 176 -19.18 -23.69 -2.50
C LEU A 176 -19.50 -23.32 -3.95
N ARG A 177 -20.11 -24.27 -4.66
CA ARG A 177 -20.64 -24.06 -6.01
C ARG A 177 -21.64 -22.90 -6.00
N PRO A 178 -21.48 -21.88 -6.86
CA PRO A 178 -22.47 -20.81 -6.99
C PRO A 178 -23.81 -21.34 -7.51
N ASP A 179 -24.92 -20.88 -6.92
CA ASP A 179 -26.28 -21.30 -7.29
C ASP A 179 -26.63 -20.96 -8.74
N ASN A 180 -26.06 -19.87 -9.26
CA ASN A 180 -26.27 -19.39 -10.62
C ASN A 180 -25.37 -20.07 -11.67
N LEU A 181 -24.57 -21.07 -11.29
CA LEU A 181 -23.72 -21.81 -12.22
C LEU A 181 -24.55 -22.83 -13.02
N HIS A 182 -24.44 -22.79 -14.34
CA HIS A 182 -25.10 -23.73 -15.25
C HIS A 182 -24.96 -25.17 -14.76
N ARG A 183 -26.09 -25.90 -14.65
CA ARG A 183 -26.15 -27.21 -13.96
C ARG A 183 -25.12 -28.21 -14.50
N ASP A 184 -24.93 -28.22 -15.81
CA ASP A 184 -24.01 -29.16 -16.49
C ASP A 184 -22.54 -28.76 -16.41
N TRP A 185 -22.22 -27.54 -15.96
CA TRP A 185 -20.83 -27.12 -15.77
C TRP A 185 -20.31 -27.65 -14.44
N ILE A 186 -19.11 -28.19 -14.43
CA ILE A 186 -18.48 -28.75 -13.24
C ILE A 186 -17.90 -27.62 -12.39
N TRP A 187 -18.22 -27.62 -11.09
CA TRP A 187 -17.52 -26.78 -10.12
C TRP A 187 -16.29 -27.52 -9.64
N GLY A 188 -15.11 -26.98 -9.93
CA GLY A 188 -13.85 -27.65 -9.61
C GLY A 188 -12.62 -26.93 -10.14
N GLY A 189 -11.46 -27.56 -10.01
CA GLY A 189 -10.17 -26.92 -10.26
C GLY A 189 -9.63 -26.20 -9.02
N CYS A 190 -8.53 -25.46 -9.20
CA CYS A 190 -7.86 -24.77 -8.10
C CYS A 190 -8.10 -23.26 -8.17
N GLY A 191 -9.11 -22.77 -7.42
CA GLY A 191 -9.41 -21.35 -7.29
C GLY A 191 -8.54 -20.63 -6.27
N ASP A 192 -8.42 -19.30 -6.38
CA ASP A 192 -7.71 -18.46 -5.41
C ASP A 192 -8.42 -18.49 -4.04
N ASN A 193 -7.69 -18.77 -2.95
CA ASN A 193 -8.27 -18.95 -1.61
C ASN A 193 -8.44 -17.60 -0.89
N VAL A 194 -9.43 -16.83 -1.35
CA VAL A 194 -9.70 -15.49 -0.84
C VAL A 194 -10.21 -15.48 0.59
N ALA A 195 -10.92 -16.52 1.02
CA ALA A 195 -11.35 -16.65 2.42
C ALA A 195 -10.15 -16.72 3.38
N TYR A 196 -9.11 -17.48 3.01
CA TYR A 196 -7.87 -17.53 3.79
C TYR A 196 -7.15 -16.17 3.78
N GLY A 197 -6.90 -15.61 2.59
CA GLY A 197 -6.19 -14.34 2.45
C GLY A 197 -6.89 -13.18 3.16
N TYR A 198 -8.22 -13.18 3.18
CA TYR A 198 -9.04 -12.23 3.94
C TYR A 198 -8.75 -12.31 5.44
N ARG A 199 -8.88 -13.51 6.03
CA ARG A 199 -8.71 -13.74 7.48
C ARG A 199 -7.29 -13.44 7.93
N PHE A 200 -6.31 -13.89 7.15
CA PHE A 200 -4.91 -13.58 7.40
C PHE A 200 -4.67 -12.07 7.39
N THR A 201 -5.17 -11.37 6.37
CA THR A 201 -4.98 -9.91 6.23
C THR A 201 -5.68 -9.15 7.36
N GLU A 202 -6.87 -9.56 7.78
CA GLU A 202 -7.53 -8.99 8.95
C GLU A 202 -6.65 -9.16 10.21
N GLY A 203 -6.14 -10.36 10.46
CA GLY A 203 -5.26 -10.62 11.61
C GLY A 203 -3.95 -9.84 11.57
N PHE A 204 -3.35 -9.66 10.40
CA PHE A 204 -2.02 -9.05 10.25
C PHE A 204 -2.04 -7.53 10.05
N VAL A 205 -2.93 -7.00 9.21
CA VAL A 205 -2.98 -5.56 8.89
C VAL A 205 -3.65 -4.78 10.03
N ASP A 206 -4.71 -5.33 10.63
CA ASP A 206 -5.49 -4.61 11.63
C ASP A 206 -4.84 -4.63 13.02
N VAL A 207 -3.90 -5.55 13.30
CA VAL A 207 -3.29 -5.68 14.64
C VAL A 207 -2.61 -4.39 15.07
N ARG A 208 -1.93 -3.69 14.16
CA ARG A 208 -1.27 -2.40 14.46
C ARG A 208 -2.26 -1.37 14.99
N GLU A 209 -3.43 -1.28 14.37
CA GLU A 209 -4.48 -0.34 14.77
C GLU A 209 -5.15 -0.81 16.06
N ARG A 210 -5.32 -2.12 16.26
CA ARG A 210 -5.97 -2.72 17.44
C ARG A 210 -5.12 -2.58 18.71
N GLU A 211 -3.80 -2.72 18.62
CA GLU A 211 -2.85 -2.63 19.76
C GLU A 211 -2.77 -1.22 20.37
N GLN A 212 -3.06 -0.19 19.59
CA GLN A 212 -3.06 1.18 20.09
C GLN A 212 -4.32 1.45 20.91
N ASN A 213 -4.12 1.77 22.19
CA ASN A 213 -5.18 2.19 23.09
C ASN A 213 -5.28 3.72 23.07
N HIS A 214 -6.39 4.23 22.54
CA HIS A 214 -6.66 5.66 22.42
C HIS A 214 -7.78 6.08 23.38
N PRO A 215 -7.68 7.24 24.04
CA PRO A 215 -8.74 7.75 24.91
C PRO A 215 -10.08 7.85 24.17
N ARG A 216 -11.18 7.54 24.85
CA ARG A 216 -12.52 7.58 24.23
C ARG A 216 -12.86 9.02 23.82
N GLY A 217 -13.27 9.20 22.56
CA GLY A 217 -13.58 10.50 21.97
C GLY A 217 -12.38 11.24 21.39
N SER A 218 -11.15 10.71 21.50
CA SER A 218 -9.95 11.33 20.93
C SER A 218 -9.92 11.25 19.40
N LEU A 219 -9.23 12.19 18.77
CA LEU A 219 -8.97 12.17 17.32
C LEU A 219 -8.26 10.87 16.89
N SER A 220 -7.32 10.39 17.71
CA SER A 220 -6.59 9.14 17.45
C SER A 220 -7.49 7.91 17.51
N GLN A 221 -8.51 7.87 18.39
CA GLN A 221 -9.55 6.83 18.34
C GLN A 221 -10.32 6.89 17.02
N GLY A 222 -10.67 8.10 16.56
CA GLY A 222 -11.34 8.31 15.28
C GLY A 222 -10.50 7.74 14.13
N ARG A 223 -9.21 8.08 14.08
CA ARG A 223 -8.25 7.60 13.07
C ARG A 223 -8.17 6.07 13.07
N LYS A 224 -8.02 5.45 14.25
CA LYS A 224 -8.04 3.99 14.41
C LYS A 224 -9.30 3.35 13.80
N LEU A 225 -10.47 3.89 14.12
CA LEU A 225 -11.74 3.35 13.60
C LEU A 225 -11.87 3.54 12.09
N MET A 226 -11.41 4.69 11.57
CA MET A 226 -11.37 4.98 10.14
C MET A 226 -10.47 3.99 9.40
N ASN A 227 -9.26 3.76 9.90
CA ASN A 227 -8.30 2.84 9.32
C ASN A 227 -8.84 1.41 9.26
N LEU A 228 -9.43 0.92 10.36
CA LEU A 228 -10.06 -0.40 10.43
C LEU A 228 -11.21 -0.55 9.42
N HIS A 229 -12.07 0.47 9.30
CA HIS A 229 -13.16 0.48 8.32
C HIS A 229 -12.65 0.43 6.89
N ASN A 230 -11.65 1.24 6.56
CA ASN A 230 -11.12 1.29 5.20
C ASN A 230 -10.31 0.04 4.83
N ASN A 231 -9.59 -0.56 5.79
CA ASN A 231 -8.96 -1.87 5.59
C ASN A 231 -10.02 -2.93 5.24
N GLU A 232 -11.15 -2.93 5.94
CA GLU A 232 -12.28 -3.83 5.67
C GLU A 232 -12.88 -3.61 4.28
N ALA A 233 -13.11 -2.36 3.88
CA ALA A 233 -13.57 -2.01 2.53
C ALA A 233 -12.60 -2.53 1.45
N GLY A 234 -11.29 -2.40 1.69
CA GLY A 234 -10.24 -2.96 0.84
C GLY A 234 -10.33 -4.48 0.69
N ARG A 235 -10.48 -5.21 1.80
CA ARG A 235 -10.63 -6.68 1.78
C ARG A 235 -11.89 -7.10 1.02
N ARG A 236 -13.02 -6.41 1.23
CA ARG A 236 -14.29 -6.69 0.53
C ARG A 236 -14.22 -6.38 -0.95
N ALA A 237 -13.51 -5.34 -1.37
CA ALA A 237 -13.31 -5.01 -2.77
C ALA A 237 -12.71 -6.18 -3.56
N VAL A 238 -11.77 -6.92 -2.96
CA VAL A 238 -11.18 -8.12 -3.57
C VAL A 238 -12.22 -9.22 -3.77
N ILE A 239 -13.04 -9.50 -2.75
CA ILE A 239 -14.12 -10.50 -2.82
C ILE A 239 -15.15 -10.09 -3.89
N ARG A 240 -15.55 -8.82 -3.91
CA ARG A 240 -16.55 -8.29 -4.85
C ARG A 240 -16.11 -8.36 -6.30
N LYS A 241 -14.81 -8.23 -6.56
CA LYS A 241 -14.24 -8.27 -7.91
C LYS A 241 -13.80 -9.68 -8.33
N MET A 242 -14.00 -10.71 -7.51
CA MET A 242 -13.74 -12.08 -7.95
C MET A 242 -14.62 -12.45 -9.15
N ARG A 243 -14.07 -13.28 -10.04
CA ARG A 243 -14.74 -13.72 -11.27
C ARG A 243 -14.92 -15.22 -11.27
N LEU A 244 -16.04 -15.67 -11.82
CA LEU A 244 -16.20 -17.05 -12.25
C LEU A 244 -15.35 -17.25 -13.51
N THR A 245 -14.37 -18.13 -13.45
CA THR A 245 -13.51 -18.48 -14.59
C THR A 245 -13.74 -19.93 -14.96
N CYS A 246 -13.87 -20.20 -16.25
CA CYS A 246 -14.15 -21.53 -16.77
C CYS A 246 -13.12 -21.93 -17.82
N LYS A 247 -12.81 -23.23 -17.88
CA LYS A 247 -12.05 -23.86 -18.98
C LYS A 247 -12.94 -24.84 -19.71
N CYS A 248 -12.83 -24.81 -21.04
CA CYS A 248 -13.44 -25.79 -21.92
C CYS A 248 -12.49 -26.96 -22.14
N HIS A 249 -13.04 -28.16 -22.05
CA HIS A 249 -12.38 -29.42 -22.33
C HIS A 249 -13.16 -30.11 -23.47
N GLY A 250 -12.46 -30.37 -24.57
CA GLY A 250 -13.04 -30.99 -25.75
C GLY A 250 -12.05 -31.05 -26.90
N VAL A 251 -12.31 -31.94 -27.85
CA VAL A 251 -11.48 -32.10 -29.05
C VAL A 251 -11.45 -30.76 -29.81
N SER A 252 -10.24 -30.34 -30.23
CA SER A 252 -10.00 -29.09 -30.95
C SER A 252 -10.47 -27.81 -30.21
N GLY A 253 -10.50 -27.83 -28.87
CA GLY A 253 -10.89 -26.68 -28.06
C GLY A 253 -12.40 -26.47 -27.92
N SER A 254 -13.20 -27.49 -28.25
CA SER A 254 -14.65 -27.46 -28.02
C SER A 254 -15.00 -27.45 -26.52
N CYS A 255 -16.19 -26.93 -26.19
CA CYS A 255 -16.71 -26.80 -24.82
C CYS A 255 -17.70 -27.92 -24.46
N SER A 256 -17.43 -29.17 -24.88
CA SER A 256 -18.25 -30.34 -24.53
C SER A 256 -18.28 -30.61 -23.02
N LEU A 257 -17.20 -30.24 -22.33
CA LEU A 257 -17.07 -30.30 -20.89
C LEU A 257 -16.52 -28.96 -20.41
N VAL A 258 -17.13 -28.37 -19.39
CA VAL A 258 -16.72 -27.08 -18.85
C VAL A 258 -16.49 -27.22 -17.35
N THR A 259 -15.30 -26.83 -16.91
CA THR A 259 -14.94 -26.78 -15.49
C THR A 259 -14.73 -25.34 -15.07
N CYS A 260 -15.38 -24.90 -13.98
CA CYS A 260 -15.31 -23.53 -13.49
C CYS A 260 -14.85 -23.45 -12.03
N TRP A 261 -14.13 -22.38 -11.69
CA TRP A 261 -13.71 -22.02 -10.34
C TRP A 261 -13.83 -20.51 -10.12
N LYS A 262 -13.75 -20.08 -8.86
CA LYS A 262 -13.62 -18.67 -8.50
C LYS A 262 -12.16 -18.23 -8.59
N GLN A 263 -11.91 -17.11 -9.27
CA GLN A 263 -10.57 -16.55 -9.46
C GLN A 263 -10.54 -15.06 -9.11
N LEU A 264 -9.41 -14.60 -8.61
CA LEU A 264 -9.14 -13.18 -8.42
C LEU A 264 -9.14 -12.45 -9.77
N ALA A 265 -9.82 -11.30 -9.83
CA ALA A 265 -9.65 -10.37 -10.95
C ALA A 265 -8.22 -9.81 -11.04
N PRO A 266 -7.83 -9.27 -12.20
CA PRO A 266 -6.69 -8.38 -12.30
C PRO A 266 -6.75 -7.29 -11.23
N PHE A 267 -5.64 -7.03 -10.55
CA PHE A 267 -5.62 -6.08 -9.43
C PHE A 267 -6.00 -4.65 -9.85
N ARG A 268 -5.78 -4.30 -11.12
CA ARG A 268 -6.27 -3.04 -11.73
C ARG A 268 -7.76 -2.83 -11.50
N GLU A 269 -8.59 -3.85 -11.68
CA GLU A 269 -10.04 -3.72 -11.51
C GLU A 269 -10.46 -3.53 -10.04
N VAL A 270 -9.66 -4.04 -9.11
CA VAL A 270 -9.82 -3.77 -7.68
C VAL A 270 -9.43 -2.31 -7.39
N GLY A 271 -8.33 -1.84 -7.99
CA GLY A 271 -7.88 -0.45 -7.91
C GLY A 271 -8.92 0.53 -8.46
N ASP A 272 -9.46 0.26 -9.65
CA ASP A 272 -10.50 1.06 -10.29
C ASP A 272 -11.76 1.11 -9.41
N HIS A 273 -12.17 -0.04 -8.86
CA HIS A 273 -13.32 -0.09 -7.95
C HIS A 273 -13.11 0.72 -6.67
N LEU A 274 -11.94 0.60 -6.05
CA LEU A 274 -11.61 1.41 -4.88
C LEU A 274 -11.50 2.90 -5.22
N LYS A 275 -11.12 3.23 -6.46
CA LYS A 275 -11.01 4.61 -6.93
C LYS A 275 -12.40 5.24 -7.08
N ASP A 276 -13.39 4.48 -7.55
CA ASP A 276 -14.79 4.91 -7.54
C ASP A 276 -15.27 5.17 -6.11
N LYS A 277 -14.94 4.26 -5.17
CA LYS A 277 -15.27 4.42 -3.74
C LYS A 277 -14.56 5.61 -3.08
N TYR A 278 -13.38 5.99 -3.57
CA TYR A 278 -12.68 7.18 -3.13
C TYR A 278 -13.39 8.46 -3.59
N ASP A 279 -13.90 8.50 -4.82
CA ASP A 279 -14.60 9.68 -5.33
C ASP A 279 -15.91 9.93 -4.57
N SER A 280 -16.59 8.86 -4.13
CA SER A 280 -17.81 8.90 -3.33
C SER A 280 -17.60 8.70 -1.81
N ALA A 281 -16.38 8.86 -1.30
CA ALA A 281 -16.09 8.59 0.11
C ALA A 281 -16.87 9.53 1.05
N THR A 282 -17.26 9.01 2.22
CA THR A 282 -18.11 9.74 3.17
C THR A 282 -17.30 10.38 4.29
N GLU A 283 -17.54 11.66 4.57
CA GLU A 283 -16.97 12.32 5.75
C GLU A 283 -17.71 11.89 7.03
N VAL A 284 -16.94 11.44 8.02
CA VAL A 284 -17.45 10.96 9.31
C VAL A 284 -16.81 11.73 10.47
N LYS A 285 -17.45 11.67 11.63
CA LYS A 285 -16.97 12.20 12.90
C LYS A 285 -17.25 11.22 14.02
N LEU A 286 -16.57 11.38 15.15
CA LEU A 286 -16.92 10.65 16.37
C LEU A 286 -18.20 11.22 16.99
N ASN A 287 -19.09 10.32 17.40
CA ASN A 287 -20.22 10.67 18.26
C ASN A 287 -19.82 10.63 19.75
N ARG A 288 -20.70 11.10 20.63
CA ARG A 288 -20.48 11.08 22.10
C ARG A 288 -20.21 9.68 22.66
N ARG A 289 -20.63 8.62 21.97
CA ARG A 289 -20.40 7.22 22.35
C ARG A 289 -19.06 6.67 21.85
N GLY A 290 -18.27 7.45 21.10
CA GLY A 290 -17.00 7.04 20.52
C GLY A 290 -17.14 6.15 19.27
N LYS A 291 -18.28 6.20 18.57
CA LYS A 291 -18.48 5.52 17.28
C LYS A 291 -18.43 6.52 16.13
N LEU A 292 -18.01 6.07 14.95
CA LEU A 292 -18.09 6.86 13.73
C LEU A 292 -19.54 7.10 13.34
N GLN A 293 -19.84 8.33 12.95
CA GLN A 293 -21.13 8.76 12.44
C GLN A 293 -20.92 9.74 11.29
N VAL A 294 -21.79 9.70 10.28
CA VAL A 294 -21.76 10.64 9.16
C VAL A 294 -21.78 12.08 9.67
N ARG A 295 -20.90 12.92 9.12
CA ARG A 295 -20.79 14.32 9.54
C ARG A 295 -22.03 15.13 9.14
N HIS A 296 -22.52 14.90 7.92
CA HIS A 296 -23.73 15.52 7.37
C HIS A 296 -24.86 14.49 7.21
N ARG A 297 -25.95 14.67 7.97
CA ARG A 297 -27.11 13.74 7.99
C ARG A 297 -27.85 13.59 6.65
N LYS A 298 -27.52 14.42 5.66
CA LYS A 298 -28.11 14.41 4.31
C LYS A 298 -27.57 13.25 3.45
N PHE A 299 -26.41 12.73 3.81
CA PHE A 299 -25.79 11.61 3.10
C PHE A 299 -26.20 10.28 3.71
N ASN A 300 -26.17 9.24 2.86
CA ASN A 300 -26.42 7.87 3.28
C ASN A 300 -25.36 7.41 4.28
N VAL A 301 -25.77 6.52 5.17
CA VAL A 301 -24.83 5.86 6.09
C VAL A 301 -23.91 4.94 5.27
N PRO A 302 -22.58 5.08 5.38
CA PRO A 302 -21.64 4.28 4.60
C PRO A 302 -21.74 2.81 4.99
N THR A 303 -21.68 1.94 3.98
CA THR A 303 -21.56 0.50 4.16
C THR A 303 -20.11 0.10 4.46
N LEU A 304 -19.89 -1.18 4.76
CA LEU A 304 -18.53 -1.73 4.91
C LEU A 304 -17.73 -1.78 3.60
N GLU A 305 -18.36 -1.47 2.45
CA GLU A 305 -17.70 -1.39 1.14
C GLU A 305 -17.40 0.06 0.72
N ASP A 306 -17.84 1.04 1.51
CA ASP A 306 -17.61 2.46 1.23
C ASP A 306 -16.41 2.97 2.01
N LEU A 307 -15.66 3.92 1.44
CA LEU A 307 -14.56 4.56 2.13
C LEU A 307 -15.05 5.71 3.01
N VAL A 308 -14.41 5.89 4.16
CA VAL A 308 -14.72 6.96 5.11
C VAL A 308 -13.47 7.75 5.48
N TYR A 309 -13.64 9.04 5.73
CA TYR A 309 -12.55 9.95 6.14
C TYR A 309 -13.01 10.93 7.23
N LEU A 310 -12.08 11.49 7.99
CA LEU A 310 -12.38 12.38 9.13
C LEU A 310 -12.17 13.86 8.81
N HIS A 311 -11.21 14.17 7.94
CA HIS A 311 -10.78 15.53 7.65
C HIS A 311 -10.66 15.76 6.15
N GLU A 312 -10.98 16.97 5.70
CA GLU A 312 -10.76 17.36 4.32
C GLU A 312 -9.28 17.25 3.94
N SER A 313 -9.06 16.97 2.66
CA SER A 313 -7.70 16.83 2.11
C SER A 313 -6.96 18.17 2.18
N PRO A 314 -5.68 18.17 2.57
CA PRO A 314 -4.87 19.38 2.62
C PRO A 314 -4.58 19.91 1.22
N ASP A 315 -4.00 21.11 1.15
CA ASP A 315 -3.49 21.63 -0.11
C ASP A 315 -2.18 20.92 -0.51
N TYR A 316 -2.27 20.04 -1.51
CA TYR A 316 -1.15 19.31 -2.09
C TYR A 316 -0.29 20.13 -3.06
N CYS A 317 -0.62 21.40 -3.30
CA CYS A 317 0.15 22.28 -4.17
C CYS A 317 1.52 22.66 -3.60
N VAL A 318 1.60 22.79 -2.27
CA VAL A 318 2.77 23.26 -1.54
C VAL A 318 3.42 22.10 -0.80
N TYR A 319 4.76 22.08 -0.77
CA TYR A 319 5.50 21.12 0.03
C TYR A 319 5.21 21.34 1.52
N ASN A 320 4.78 20.29 2.19
CA ASN A 320 4.53 20.27 3.62
C ASN A 320 4.74 18.84 4.13
N GLU A 321 5.89 18.62 4.76
CA GLU A 321 6.30 17.32 5.28
C GLU A 321 5.32 16.78 6.33
N THR A 322 4.87 17.63 7.26
CA THR A 322 3.94 17.25 8.33
C THR A 322 2.63 16.70 7.78
N LEU A 323 2.08 17.33 6.73
CA LEU A 323 0.84 16.90 6.08
C LEU A 323 1.05 15.82 5.02
N GLY A 324 2.29 15.37 4.79
CA GLY A 324 2.64 14.38 3.77
C GLY A 324 2.47 14.90 2.33
N SER A 325 2.56 16.21 2.12
CA SER A 325 2.53 16.85 0.81
C SER A 325 3.95 17.10 0.29
N LEU A 326 4.27 16.58 -0.89
CA LEU A 326 5.55 16.88 -1.56
C LEU A 326 5.48 18.15 -2.43
N GLY A 327 4.32 18.78 -2.53
CA GLY A 327 4.06 19.86 -3.48
C GLY A 327 4.00 19.37 -4.94
N THR A 328 3.75 20.31 -5.85
CA THR A 328 3.65 20.02 -7.29
C THR A 328 4.76 20.63 -8.14
N THR A 329 5.71 21.34 -7.55
CA THR A 329 6.87 21.90 -8.26
C THR A 329 7.68 20.78 -8.93
N GLY A 330 8.11 21.00 -10.18
CA GLY A 330 8.83 20.02 -10.98
C GLY A 330 7.98 18.89 -11.55
N ARG A 331 6.67 18.82 -11.23
CA ARG A 331 5.80 17.77 -11.77
C ARG A 331 5.46 18.00 -13.23
N ARG A 332 5.40 16.91 -13.99
CA ARG A 332 4.91 16.92 -15.36
C ARG A 332 3.42 17.25 -15.41
N CYS A 333 3.04 18.07 -16.37
CA CYS A 333 1.66 18.43 -16.66
C CYS A 333 1.41 18.46 -18.17
N ASN A 334 0.14 18.47 -18.55
CA ASN A 334 -0.30 18.53 -19.93
C ASN A 334 -0.87 19.91 -20.24
N LYS A 335 -0.27 20.65 -21.18
CA LYS A 335 -0.75 22.00 -21.53
C LYS A 335 -2.10 22.01 -22.25
N THR A 336 -2.49 20.92 -22.92
CA THR A 336 -3.74 20.85 -23.70
C THR A 336 -4.91 20.30 -22.90
N SER A 337 -4.66 19.67 -21.75
CA SER A 337 -5.71 19.10 -20.90
C SER A 337 -6.28 20.14 -19.94
N SER A 338 -7.60 20.17 -19.80
CA SER A 338 -8.31 20.88 -18.73
C SER A 338 -8.62 19.99 -17.51
N SER A 339 -8.27 18.71 -17.57
CA SER A 339 -8.45 17.75 -16.48
C SER A 339 -7.33 17.89 -15.43
N THR A 340 -7.26 16.95 -14.49
CA THR A 340 -6.33 17.01 -13.35
C THR A 340 -4.86 16.93 -13.74
N ASP A 341 -4.55 16.33 -14.90
CA ASP A 341 -3.21 16.33 -15.52
C ASP A 341 -2.86 17.68 -16.17
N GLY A 342 -3.84 18.56 -16.36
CA GLY A 342 -3.71 19.86 -16.97
C GLY A 342 -2.76 20.79 -16.19
N CYS A 343 -1.92 21.55 -16.89
CA CYS A 343 -0.97 22.46 -16.24
C CYS A 343 -1.64 23.53 -15.38
N GLY A 344 -2.86 23.97 -15.72
CA GLY A 344 -3.62 24.90 -14.88
C GLY A 344 -3.92 24.34 -13.48
N LEU A 345 -4.40 23.08 -13.41
CA LEU A 345 -4.77 22.43 -12.16
C LEU A 345 -3.56 21.81 -11.43
N MET A 346 -2.65 21.15 -12.15
CA MET A 346 -1.47 20.49 -11.56
C MET A 346 -0.50 21.51 -10.95
N CYS A 347 -0.28 22.64 -11.63
CA CYS A 347 0.68 23.66 -11.20
C CYS A 347 0.08 24.75 -10.32
N CYS A 348 -1.21 24.65 -9.99
CA CYS A 348 -1.88 25.52 -9.03
C CYS A 348 -1.75 27.02 -9.35
N GLY A 349 -1.82 27.37 -10.64
CA GLY A 349 -1.68 28.75 -11.12
C GLY A 349 -0.26 29.31 -11.15
N ARG A 350 0.77 28.59 -10.68
CA ARG A 350 2.18 29.06 -10.70
C ARG A 350 2.81 29.11 -12.10
N GLY A 351 2.11 28.57 -13.11
CA GLY A 351 2.62 28.39 -14.45
C GLY A 351 3.54 27.17 -14.59
N TYR A 352 4.10 26.98 -15.77
CA TYR A 352 4.94 25.84 -16.12
C TYR A 352 6.11 26.24 -17.02
N ASN A 353 7.19 25.46 -16.98
CA ASN A 353 8.32 25.54 -17.87
C ASN A 353 8.13 24.53 -19.01
N SER A 354 8.47 24.91 -20.24
CA SER A 354 8.43 24.00 -21.40
C SER A 354 9.85 23.63 -21.81
N HIS A 355 10.10 22.33 -21.99
CA HIS A 355 11.40 21.81 -22.42
C HIS A 355 11.20 20.72 -23.48
N LYS A 356 12.09 20.68 -24.47
CA LYS A 356 12.09 19.66 -25.52
C LYS A 356 12.80 18.41 -25.00
N LEU A 357 12.09 17.30 -24.91
CA LEU A 357 12.65 15.99 -24.56
C LEU A 357 12.84 15.15 -25.81
N LYS A 358 14.03 14.57 -25.96
CA LYS A 358 14.30 13.53 -26.96
C LYS A 358 13.91 12.17 -26.38
N LEU A 359 12.76 11.64 -26.79
CA LEU A 359 12.32 10.30 -26.41
C LEU A 359 12.93 9.29 -27.39
N ARG A 360 13.64 8.29 -26.86
CA ARG A 360 14.12 7.14 -27.64
C ARG A 360 13.23 5.96 -27.36
N GLU A 361 12.56 5.44 -28.37
CA GLU A 361 11.65 4.31 -28.23
C GLU A 361 11.88 3.26 -29.31
N ARG A 362 11.48 2.02 -29.00
CA ARG A 362 11.47 0.93 -29.98
C ARG A 362 10.28 1.15 -30.90
N CYS A 363 10.55 1.27 -32.20
CA CYS A 363 9.56 1.55 -33.22
C CYS A 363 9.75 0.63 -34.42
N LYS A 364 8.75 0.60 -35.31
CA LYS A 364 8.82 -0.17 -36.57
C LYS A 364 9.25 -1.63 -36.33
N CYS A 365 8.73 -2.23 -35.26
CA CYS A 365 9.06 -3.58 -34.84
C CYS A 365 8.52 -4.60 -35.85
N LYS A 366 9.38 -5.52 -36.28
CA LYS A 366 9.03 -6.64 -37.14
C LYS A 366 9.17 -7.93 -36.34
N PHE A 367 8.11 -8.72 -36.34
CA PHE A 367 8.18 -10.07 -35.80
C PHE A 367 8.76 -11.00 -36.86
N HIS A 368 9.84 -11.68 -36.51
CA HIS A 368 10.43 -12.73 -37.34
C HIS A 368 9.93 -14.06 -36.80
N TRP A 369 9.16 -14.79 -37.62
CA TRP A 369 8.70 -16.13 -37.26
C TRP A 369 9.94 -17.00 -36.95
N CYS A 370 9.98 -17.52 -35.72
CA CYS A 370 11.10 -18.17 -35.02
C CYS A 370 12.23 -17.24 -34.50
N CYS A 371 12.20 -16.58 -33.34
CA CYS A 371 11.21 -16.32 -32.29
C CYS A 371 11.56 -14.94 -31.68
N TYR A 372 11.87 -13.94 -32.51
CA TYR A 372 12.37 -12.65 -32.04
C TYR A 372 11.68 -11.49 -32.73
N VAL A 373 11.68 -10.36 -32.03
CA VAL A 373 11.17 -9.09 -32.53
C VAL A 373 12.37 -8.19 -32.78
N GLU A 374 12.55 -7.79 -34.03
CA GLU A 374 13.56 -6.79 -34.39
C GLU A 374 12.88 -5.42 -34.44
N CYS A 375 13.35 -4.47 -33.62
CA CYS A 375 12.84 -3.10 -33.61
C CYS A 375 13.95 -2.12 -33.96
N LYS A 376 13.60 -1.06 -34.67
CA LYS A 376 14.48 0.10 -34.83
C LYS A 376 14.36 1.00 -33.61
N THR A 377 15.39 1.80 -33.33
CA THR A 377 15.30 2.89 -32.35
C THR A 377 14.86 4.16 -33.06
N CYS A 378 13.66 4.64 -32.75
CA CYS A 378 13.20 5.95 -33.18
C CYS A 378 13.54 7.00 -32.13
N VAL A 379 13.84 8.21 -32.59
CA VAL A 379 13.99 9.38 -31.74
C VAL A 379 12.88 10.36 -32.11
N SER A 380 12.00 10.65 -31.16
CA SER A 380 10.97 11.69 -31.29
C SER A 380 11.31 12.84 -30.33
N VAL A 381 11.01 14.07 -30.75
CA VAL A 381 11.15 15.25 -29.89
C VAL A 381 9.77 15.65 -29.43
N ILE A 382 9.53 15.57 -28.13
CA ILE A 382 8.26 15.95 -27.51
C ILE A 382 8.45 17.21 -26.65
N ASP A 383 7.45 18.09 -26.67
CA ASP A 383 7.40 19.21 -25.73
C ASP A 383 6.85 18.71 -24.40
N ALA A 384 7.67 18.71 -23.36
CA ALA A 384 7.25 18.40 -22.01
C ALA A 384 7.09 19.66 -21.18
N GLN A 385 6.06 19.69 -20.33
CA GLN A 385 5.79 20.80 -19.43
C GLN A 385 5.97 20.35 -17.99
N THR A 386 6.65 21.17 -17.19
CA THR A 386 6.85 20.94 -15.75
C THR A 386 6.44 22.15 -14.95
N CYS A 387 5.74 21.93 -13.84
CA CYS A 387 5.29 23.00 -12.96
C CYS A 387 6.45 23.77 -12.34
N LYS A 388 6.28 25.10 -12.21
CA LYS A 388 7.22 25.98 -11.52
C LYS A 388 7.22 25.80 -10.01
#